data_AF-A0A7Y4UMH6-F1
#
_entry.id   AF-A0A7Y4UMH6-F1
#
_cell.length_a   1.000
_cell.length_b   1.000
_cell.length_c   1.000
_cell.angle_alpha   90.00
_cell.angle_beta   90.00
_cell.angle_gamma   90.00
#
_symmetry.space_group_name_H-M   'P 1'
#
loop_
_entity.id
_entity.type
_entity.pdbx_description
1 polymer ?
#
loop_
_entity_poly.entity_id
_entity_poly.type
_entity_poly.pdbx_seq_one_letter_code
_entity_poly.pdbx_strand_id
1 'polypeptide(L)'
;MLKVRADGDLHHALDAAVVACTTQGFVKRVSDYSRRKELWASDKKAGDSTRNLEIIDTDTGEIVATNYQKKDGRDFPLPWADFRLDVKDALDEVFVSRAPTRKATGGVHDEKIRSTKRMTGEKPVTTSKTKLQDLSLASIENIPEKETRNANLYEALKKRILTGGKEPFAKPFYLGKNGEESDDAFGRLIKGVKLERTTKTGVLVRGGLADNGEMLRVDVFTKAGRFYLVPIYLADRVSGVLPNKAIKQATLEQDWPEMDETYQFAFSLCNNDLILISDKDGDDGAFLRGYFKGAHRGTGAINIEGHDRSWKKEGIGVQRLAAFKKLQVDVLGNVFEVKQEPRHGLAESAD
;
A
#
# COMPACT_ATOMS: atom_id res chain seq x y z
N MET A 1 -16.33 15.53 19.48
CA MET A 1 -15.26 14.78 18.80
C MET A 1 -15.69 14.60 17.37
N LEU A 2 -14.96 15.19 16.42
CA LEU A 2 -15.21 14.99 15.00
C LEU A 2 -14.36 13.81 14.54
N LYS A 3 -14.98 12.83 13.91
CA LYS A 3 -14.30 11.68 13.33
C LYS A 3 -13.68 12.09 12.00
N VAL A 4 -12.35 12.19 11.94
CA VAL A 4 -11.63 12.48 10.71
C VAL A 4 -10.89 11.21 10.28
N ARG A 5 -11.44 10.50 9.29
CA ARG A 5 -10.83 9.25 8.79
C ARG A 5 -9.54 9.48 8.01
N ALA A 6 -9.31 10.71 7.54
CA ALA A 6 -8.11 11.09 6.80
C ALA A 6 -6.86 11.16 7.69
N ASP A 7 -7.03 11.32 9.00
CA ASP A 7 -5.93 11.56 9.94
C ASP A 7 -5.28 10.27 10.44
N GLY A 8 -5.84 9.10 10.11
CA GLY A 8 -5.29 7.79 10.46
C GLY A 8 -6.32 6.83 11.07
N ASP A 9 -5.82 5.73 11.62
CA ASP A 9 -6.60 4.59 12.09
C ASP A 9 -7.08 4.73 13.56
N LEU A 10 -6.64 5.77 14.30
CA LEU A 10 -7.02 5.98 15.71
C LEU A 10 -8.53 6.21 15.92
N HIS A 11 -9.27 6.57 14.87
CA HIS A 11 -10.71 6.72 14.94
C HIS A 11 -11.46 5.43 15.32
N HIS A 12 -10.84 4.26 15.14
CA HIS A 12 -11.40 2.99 15.62
C HIS A 12 -11.39 2.88 17.15
N ALA A 13 -10.32 3.36 17.80
CA ALA A 13 -10.26 3.42 19.26
C ALA A 13 -11.26 4.45 19.81
N LEU A 14 -11.43 5.58 19.12
CA LEU A 14 -12.48 6.56 19.42
C LEU A 14 -13.88 5.93 19.37
N ASP A 15 -14.20 5.20 18.29
CA ASP A 15 -15.48 4.50 18.17
C ASP A 15 -15.65 3.48 19.32
N ALA A 16 -14.59 2.73 19.65
CA ALA A 16 -14.62 1.75 20.74
C ALA A 16 -14.90 2.40 22.12
N ALA A 17 -14.30 3.55 22.41
CA ALA A 17 -14.57 4.30 23.65
C ALA A 17 -16.04 4.74 23.73
N VAL A 18 -16.61 5.23 22.62
CA VAL A 18 -18.03 5.60 22.56
C VAL A 18 -18.93 4.37 22.75
N VAL A 19 -18.60 3.25 22.12
CA VAL A 19 -19.34 1.98 22.28
C VAL A 19 -19.29 1.49 23.72
N ALA A 20 -18.12 1.53 24.36
CA ALA A 20 -17.93 1.10 25.74
C ALA A 20 -18.79 1.91 26.73
N CYS A 21 -18.98 3.21 26.48
CA CYS A 21 -19.84 4.07 27.30
C CYS A 21 -21.33 4.01 26.91
N THR A 22 -21.69 3.30 25.83
CA THR A 22 -23.08 3.20 25.37
C THR A 22 -23.79 2.08 26.12
N THR A 23 -24.66 2.45 27.07
CA THR A 23 -25.47 1.50 27.84
C THR A 23 -26.78 1.13 27.12
N GLN A 24 -27.40 0.01 27.50
CA GLN A 24 -28.72 -0.36 26.98
C GLN A 24 -29.79 0.71 27.26
N GLY A 25 -29.70 1.40 28.40
CA GLY A 25 -30.56 2.54 28.72
C GLY A 25 -30.34 3.73 27.77
N PHE A 26 -29.10 3.99 27.36
CA PHE A 26 -28.80 5.01 26.36
C PHE A 26 -29.36 4.63 24.98
N VAL A 27 -29.20 3.36 24.57
CA VAL A 27 -29.76 2.84 23.30
C VAL A 27 -31.29 3.02 23.29
N LYS A 28 -31.99 2.57 24.33
CA LYS A 28 -33.44 2.75 24.46
C LYS A 28 -33.83 4.23 24.33
N ARG A 29 -33.10 5.13 25.00
CA ARG A 29 -33.35 6.57 24.94
C ARG A 29 -33.20 7.16 23.53
N VAL A 30 -32.19 6.71 22.77
CA VAL A 30 -32.00 7.10 21.36
C VAL A 30 -33.15 6.56 20.50
N SER A 31 -33.55 5.31 20.68
CA SER A 31 -34.69 4.71 19.95
C SER A 31 -35.99 5.45 20.24
N ASP A 32 -36.29 5.72 21.51
CA ASP A 32 -37.48 6.47 21.94
C ASP A 32 -37.44 7.91 21.43
N TYR A 33 -36.25 8.51 21.33
CA TYR A 33 -36.07 9.84 20.71
C TYR A 33 -36.36 9.81 19.20
N SER A 34 -35.87 8.81 18.46
CA SER A 34 -36.16 8.67 17.01
C SER A 34 -37.64 8.44 16.76
N ARG A 35 -38.27 7.53 17.51
CA ARG A 35 -39.71 7.24 17.42
C ARG A 35 -40.54 8.51 17.64
N ARG A 36 -40.28 9.25 18.72
CA ARG A 36 -40.96 10.52 19.01
C ARG A 36 -40.75 11.57 17.93
N LYS A 37 -39.56 11.64 17.33
CA LYS A 37 -39.25 12.56 16.23
C LYS A 37 -40.02 12.21 14.95
N GLU A 38 -40.13 10.91 14.63
CA GLU A 38 -40.89 10.41 13.48
C GLU A 38 -42.39 10.69 13.64
N LEU A 39 -42.95 10.37 14.82
CA LEU A 39 -44.34 10.69 15.17
C LEU A 39 -44.65 12.19 15.05
N TRP A 40 -43.72 13.05 15.50
CA TRP A 40 -43.87 14.50 15.35
C TRP A 40 -43.76 14.99 13.90
N ALA A 41 -42.97 14.31 13.07
CA ALA A 41 -42.86 14.64 11.64
C ALA A 41 -44.11 14.20 10.87
N SER A 42 -44.74 13.06 11.23
CA SER A 42 -45.95 12.55 10.59
C SER A 42 -47.22 13.32 10.97
N ASP A 43 -47.29 13.87 12.18
CA ASP A 43 -48.46 14.65 12.65
C ASP A 43 -48.50 16.10 12.11
N LYS A 44 -47.49 16.49 11.30
CA LYS A 44 -47.38 17.82 10.71
C LYS A 44 -48.39 18.01 9.56
N LYS A 45 -49.68 18.17 9.89
CA LYS A 45 -50.70 18.57 8.91
C LYS A 45 -50.42 19.99 8.40
N ALA A 46 -50.30 20.14 7.08
CA ALA A 46 -50.12 21.42 6.44
C ALA A 46 -51.37 22.30 6.66
N GLY A 47 -51.25 23.28 7.55
CA GLY A 47 -52.28 24.33 7.74
C GLY A 47 -52.88 24.45 9.14
N ASP A 48 -52.56 23.57 10.09
CA ASP A 48 -53.08 23.67 11.46
C ASP A 48 -52.10 24.44 12.36
N SER A 49 -52.51 25.64 12.79
CA SER A 49 -51.78 26.49 13.73
C SER A 49 -52.07 26.15 15.20
N THR A 50 -53.01 25.25 15.47
CA THR A 50 -53.20 24.66 16.79
C THR A 50 -52.31 23.42 16.93
N ARG A 51 -51.15 23.60 17.58
CA ARG A 51 -50.31 22.47 17.98
C ARG A 51 -51.11 21.62 18.96
N ASN A 52 -51.67 20.49 18.53
CA ASN A 52 -52.16 19.50 19.47
C ASN A 52 -50.97 19.03 20.32
N LEU A 53 -51.12 19.18 21.64
CA LEU A 53 -50.04 19.00 22.61
C LEU A 53 -49.76 17.53 22.91
N GLU A 54 -50.56 16.61 22.39
CA GLU A 54 -50.59 15.20 22.79
C GLU A 54 -50.58 14.32 21.54
N ILE A 55 -49.43 13.72 21.23
CA ILE A 55 -49.30 12.73 20.15
C ILE A 55 -49.39 11.35 20.80
N ILE A 56 -50.32 10.53 20.33
CA ILE A 56 -50.48 9.14 20.80
C ILE A 56 -49.60 8.25 19.95
N ASP A 57 -48.67 7.54 20.58
CA ASP A 57 -47.93 6.44 19.96
C ASP A 57 -48.89 5.26 19.77
N THR A 58 -49.21 4.92 18.53
CA THR A 58 -50.20 3.87 18.21
C THR A 58 -49.73 2.46 18.55
N ASP A 59 -48.41 2.26 18.68
CA ASP A 59 -47.83 0.94 18.95
C ASP A 59 -47.73 0.67 20.47
N THR A 60 -47.55 1.73 21.27
CA THR A 60 -47.40 1.61 22.73
C THR A 60 -48.61 2.12 23.52
N GLY A 61 -49.46 2.93 22.91
CA GLY A 61 -50.58 3.62 23.55
C GLY A 61 -50.16 4.80 24.44
N GLU A 62 -48.87 5.17 24.46
CA GLU A 62 -48.36 6.27 25.28
C GLU A 62 -48.70 7.64 24.68
N ILE A 63 -49.12 8.59 25.53
CA ILE A 63 -49.32 9.99 25.15
C ILE A 63 -48.00 10.75 25.30
N VAL A 64 -47.43 11.21 24.19
CA VAL A 64 -46.19 11.98 24.14
C VAL A 64 -46.52 13.48 24.04
N ALA A 65 -46.28 14.23 25.12
CA ALA A 65 -46.54 15.67 25.13
C ALA A 65 -45.54 16.48 24.29
N THR A 66 -46.00 17.43 23.45
CA THR A 66 -45.23 18.10 22.38
C THR A 66 -44.52 19.40 22.79
N ASN A 67 -43.91 19.46 23.97
CA ASN A 67 -42.89 20.48 24.26
C ASN A 67 -41.50 19.99 23.80
N TYR A 68 -41.41 19.54 22.55
CA TYR A 68 -40.16 19.11 21.92
C TYR A 68 -39.28 20.33 21.61
N GLN A 69 -38.76 20.97 22.66
CA GLN A 69 -37.71 21.97 22.54
C GLN A 69 -36.40 21.27 22.17
N LYS A 70 -35.80 21.70 21.05
CA LYS A 70 -34.50 21.20 20.59
C LYS A 70 -33.40 21.48 21.62
N LYS A 71 -32.64 20.42 21.90
CA LYS A 71 -31.16 20.36 22.04
C LYS A 71 -30.49 21.26 23.09
N ASP A 72 -30.57 20.85 24.35
CA ASP A 72 -29.66 21.34 25.41
C ASP A 72 -28.68 20.27 25.91
N GLY A 73 -28.41 19.19 25.16
CA GLY A 73 -27.52 18.10 25.61
C GLY A 73 -28.01 17.33 26.84
N ARG A 74 -29.12 17.74 27.47
CA ARG A 74 -29.72 17.12 28.67
C ARG A 74 -30.26 15.72 28.40
N ASP A 75 -30.78 15.47 27.21
CA ASP A 75 -31.31 14.16 26.82
C ASP A 75 -30.20 13.11 26.60
N PHE A 76 -29.03 13.58 26.18
CA PHE A 76 -27.87 12.72 25.89
C PHE A 76 -26.65 13.27 26.62
N PRO A 77 -26.61 13.12 27.97
CA PRO A 77 -25.48 13.57 28.75
C PRO A 77 -24.23 12.80 28.33
N LEU A 78 -23.08 13.45 28.47
CA LEU A 78 -21.81 12.75 28.38
C LEU A 78 -21.69 11.75 29.54
N PRO A 79 -20.91 10.67 29.38
CA PRO A 79 -20.62 9.73 30.45
C PRO A 79 -20.08 10.42 31.72
N TRP A 80 -19.23 11.43 31.55
CA TRP A 80 -18.77 12.36 32.59
C TRP A 80 -18.42 13.72 31.97
N ALA A 81 -18.14 14.74 32.80
CA ALA A 81 -17.96 16.14 32.37
C ALA A 81 -16.86 16.31 31.30
N ASP A 82 -15.68 15.76 31.56
CA ASP A 82 -14.50 15.92 30.71
C ASP A 82 -14.26 14.77 29.72
N PHE A 83 -15.29 13.94 29.47
CA PHE A 83 -15.21 12.74 28.61
C PHE A 83 -14.46 12.94 27.29
N ARG A 84 -14.68 14.08 26.63
CA ARG A 84 -14.07 14.35 25.33
C ARG A 84 -12.58 14.67 25.42
N LEU A 85 -12.16 15.30 26.52
CA LEU A 85 -10.76 15.60 26.77
C LEU A 85 -10.02 14.32 27.14
N ASP A 86 -10.55 13.56 28.10
CA ASP A 86 -9.94 12.31 28.56
C ASP A 86 -9.80 11.29 27.44
N VAL A 87 -10.81 11.15 26.57
CA VAL A 87 -10.70 10.26 25.40
C VAL A 87 -9.65 10.76 24.41
N LYS A 88 -9.53 12.08 24.22
CA LYS A 88 -8.50 12.63 23.32
C LYS A 88 -7.10 12.36 23.88
N ASP A 89 -6.89 12.63 25.16
CA ASP A 89 -5.60 12.42 25.82
C ASP A 89 -5.23 10.92 25.84
N ALA A 90 -6.21 10.04 26.07
CA ALA A 90 -6.01 8.61 25.98
C ALA A 90 -5.66 8.14 24.56
N LEU A 91 -6.22 8.76 23.51
CA LEU A 91 -5.93 8.40 22.11
C LEU A 91 -4.49 8.74 21.71
N ASP A 92 -3.89 9.78 22.28
CA ASP A 92 -2.50 10.17 21.98
C ASP A 92 -1.50 9.10 22.47
N GLU A 93 -1.86 8.34 23.51
CA GLU A 93 -1.06 7.22 24.05
C GLU A 93 -1.31 5.88 23.32
N VAL A 94 -2.33 5.78 22.46
CA VAL A 94 -2.68 4.53 21.78
C VAL A 94 -1.68 4.20 20.68
N PHE A 95 -1.05 3.02 20.81
CA PHE A 95 -0.26 2.43 19.74
C PHE A 95 -1.09 1.44 18.92
N VAL A 96 -1.24 1.70 17.62
CA VAL A 96 -2.02 0.84 16.73
C VAL A 96 -1.21 -0.39 16.37
N SER A 97 -1.60 -1.54 16.91
CA SER A 97 -1.01 -2.85 16.57
C SER A 97 -1.37 -3.27 15.15
N ARG A 98 -0.41 -3.84 14.42
CA ARG A 98 -0.62 -4.42 13.09
C ARG A 98 -0.05 -5.83 13.04
N ALA A 99 -0.87 -6.76 12.58
CA ALA A 99 -0.44 -8.13 12.39
C ALA A 99 0.65 -8.21 11.27
N PRO A 100 1.80 -8.84 11.56
CA PRO A 100 2.81 -9.12 10.56
C PRO A 100 2.26 -10.10 9.51
N THR A 101 2.63 -9.90 8.24
CA THR A 101 2.20 -10.75 7.13
C THR A 101 3.30 -11.73 6.77
N ARG A 102 3.23 -12.95 7.31
CA ARG A 102 4.23 -14.01 7.10
C ARG A 102 3.71 -15.13 6.21
N LYS A 103 2.96 -14.75 5.17
CA LYS A 103 2.26 -15.71 4.31
C LYS A 103 3.25 -16.56 3.52
N ALA A 104 2.93 -17.84 3.44
CA ALA A 104 3.66 -18.86 2.70
C ALA A 104 3.35 -18.88 1.18
N THR A 105 2.30 -18.18 0.77
CA THR A 105 1.64 -18.30 -0.53
C THR A 105 1.43 -16.93 -1.14
N GLY A 106 1.46 -16.85 -2.47
CA GLY A 106 1.27 -15.60 -3.20
C GLY A 106 1.59 -15.77 -4.68
N GLY A 107 1.64 -14.66 -5.41
CA GLY A 107 2.13 -14.67 -6.79
C GLY A 107 3.65 -14.92 -6.82
N VAL A 108 4.10 -15.99 -7.49
CA VAL A 108 5.53 -16.30 -7.66
C VAL A 108 6.22 -15.27 -8.55
N HIS A 109 5.52 -14.81 -9.58
CA HIS A 109 5.97 -13.84 -10.55
C HIS A 109 4.78 -12.99 -11.01
N ASP A 110 5.05 -11.82 -11.58
CA ASP A 110 4.02 -11.00 -12.23
C ASP A 110 3.38 -11.74 -13.41
N GLU A 111 2.11 -11.43 -13.69
CA GLU A 111 1.35 -12.08 -14.77
C GLU A 111 1.95 -11.82 -16.17
N LYS A 112 2.60 -10.66 -16.35
CA LYS A 112 3.13 -10.22 -17.65
C LYS A 112 4.45 -10.93 -17.97
N ILE A 113 4.37 -11.93 -18.83
CA ILE A 113 5.54 -12.64 -19.36
C ILE A 113 6.11 -11.88 -20.56
N ARG A 114 7.42 -11.59 -20.53
CA ARG A 114 8.15 -10.87 -21.57
C ARG A 114 9.06 -11.83 -22.34
N SER A 115 9.28 -11.56 -23.63
CA SER A 115 10.13 -12.39 -24.47
C SER A 115 11.61 -12.18 -24.17
N THR A 116 12.34 -13.29 -24.04
CA THR A 116 13.78 -13.37 -23.74
C THR A 116 14.67 -13.42 -24.99
N LYS A 117 14.10 -13.39 -26.20
CA LYS A 117 14.83 -13.56 -27.48
C LYS A 117 15.96 -12.54 -27.71
N ARG A 118 15.94 -11.40 -27.01
CA ARG A 118 16.95 -10.34 -27.09
C ARG A 118 17.77 -10.19 -25.80
N MET A 119 17.74 -11.18 -24.92
CA MET A 119 18.53 -11.16 -23.68
C MET A 119 19.99 -11.56 -23.88
N THR A 120 20.36 -12.15 -25.02
CA THR A 120 21.71 -12.65 -25.29
C THR A 120 22.67 -11.61 -25.88
N GLY A 121 22.21 -10.38 -26.11
CA GLY A 121 23.08 -9.28 -26.59
C GLY A 121 23.87 -8.62 -25.46
N GLU A 122 24.76 -7.68 -25.81
CA GLU A 122 25.58 -6.91 -24.86
C GLU A 122 24.76 -6.17 -23.79
N LYS A 123 23.51 -5.79 -24.12
CA LYS A 123 22.53 -5.25 -23.18
C LYS A 123 21.33 -6.20 -23.12
N PRO A 124 21.16 -6.98 -22.03
CA PRO A 124 20.06 -7.92 -21.92
C PRO A 124 18.72 -7.16 -21.82
N VAL A 125 17.94 -7.22 -22.89
CA VAL A 125 16.61 -6.62 -22.96
C VAL A 125 15.54 -7.69 -23.16
N THR A 126 14.39 -7.46 -22.55
CA THR A 126 13.18 -8.23 -22.82
C THR A 126 12.24 -7.43 -23.71
N THR A 127 11.36 -8.11 -24.44
CA THR A 127 10.34 -7.42 -25.25
C THR A 127 8.93 -7.85 -24.86
N SER A 128 7.99 -6.91 -24.86
CA SER A 128 6.56 -7.21 -24.76
C SER A 128 5.76 -6.33 -25.69
N LYS A 129 4.61 -6.84 -26.15
CA LYS A 129 3.71 -6.05 -26.99
C LYS A 129 2.85 -5.16 -26.11
N THR A 130 2.86 -3.87 -26.39
CA THR A 130 2.03 -2.85 -25.73
C THR A 130 0.98 -2.38 -26.72
N LYS A 131 -0.28 -2.24 -26.27
CA LYS A 131 -1.37 -1.71 -27.10
C LYS A 131 -1.13 -0.22 -27.34
N LEU A 132 -1.61 0.31 -28.46
CA LEU A 132 -1.41 1.73 -28.78
C LEU A 132 -2.01 2.67 -27.72
N GLN A 133 -3.16 2.30 -27.14
CA GLN A 133 -3.84 3.06 -26.09
C GLN A 133 -2.98 3.27 -24.83
N ASP A 134 -2.03 2.36 -24.56
CA ASP A 134 -1.16 2.41 -23.39
C ASP A 134 0.19 3.09 -23.70
N LEU A 135 0.38 3.59 -24.93
CA LEU A 135 1.62 4.24 -25.33
C LEU A 135 1.65 5.70 -24.86
N SER A 136 2.78 6.08 -24.28
CA SER A 136 3.18 7.45 -23.98
C SER A 136 4.42 7.86 -24.79
N LEU A 137 4.70 9.16 -24.86
CA LEU A 137 5.92 9.71 -25.46
C LEU A 137 7.19 9.06 -24.88
N ALA A 138 7.24 8.85 -23.56
CA ALA A 138 8.37 8.18 -22.93
C ALA A 138 8.48 6.69 -23.33
N SER A 139 7.35 6.01 -23.51
CA SER A 139 7.34 4.58 -23.82
C SER A 139 7.79 4.27 -25.25
N ILE A 140 7.45 5.11 -26.23
CA ILE A 140 7.78 4.88 -27.65
C ILE A 140 9.28 4.97 -27.93
N GLU A 141 10.04 5.64 -27.06
CA GLU A 141 11.50 5.68 -27.12
C GLU A 141 12.14 4.29 -26.96
N ASN A 142 11.38 3.32 -26.44
CA ASN A 142 11.81 1.93 -26.26
C ASN A 142 11.38 1.00 -27.39
N ILE A 143 10.91 1.52 -28.52
CA ILE A 143 10.64 0.70 -29.71
C ILE A 143 11.99 0.15 -30.23
N PRO A 144 12.12 -1.18 -30.43
CA PRO A 144 13.33 -1.77 -31.03
C PRO A 144 13.63 -1.13 -32.39
N GLU A 145 14.90 -0.88 -32.71
CA GLU A 145 15.32 -0.42 -34.05
C GLU A 145 14.57 0.87 -34.50
N LYS A 146 14.21 1.75 -33.55
CA LYS A 146 13.44 2.98 -33.82
C LYS A 146 14.15 3.97 -34.75
N GLU A 147 15.47 3.95 -34.82
CA GLU A 147 16.24 4.84 -35.71
C GLU A 147 16.55 4.20 -37.08
N THR A 148 16.19 2.91 -37.25
CA THR A 148 16.53 2.14 -38.46
C THR A 148 15.28 1.54 -39.06
N ARG A 149 15.04 0.24 -38.84
CA ARG A 149 13.94 -0.51 -39.46
C ARG A 149 12.56 0.06 -39.12
N ASN A 150 12.40 0.62 -37.92
CA ASN A 150 11.12 1.10 -37.42
C ASN A 150 11.02 2.63 -37.37
N ALA A 151 11.92 3.37 -38.05
CA ALA A 151 11.93 4.84 -38.06
C ALA A 151 10.58 5.45 -38.46
N ASN A 152 10.03 5.02 -39.60
CA ASN A 152 8.75 5.51 -40.09
C ASN A 152 7.60 5.26 -39.11
N LEU A 153 7.56 4.06 -38.51
CA LEU A 153 6.55 3.72 -37.51
C LEU A 153 6.68 4.59 -36.26
N TYR A 154 7.91 4.80 -35.78
CA TYR A 154 8.19 5.60 -34.60
C TYR A 154 7.79 7.06 -34.82
N GLU A 155 8.20 7.68 -35.92
CA GLU A 155 7.86 9.07 -36.24
C GLU A 155 6.34 9.27 -36.41
N ALA A 156 5.66 8.35 -37.10
CA ALA A 156 4.22 8.42 -37.26
C ALA A 156 3.47 8.29 -35.91
N LEU A 157 3.91 7.38 -35.03
CA LEU A 157 3.34 7.25 -33.68
C LEU A 157 3.62 8.47 -32.81
N LYS A 158 4.84 9.01 -32.87
CA LYS A 158 5.25 10.20 -32.12
C LYS A 158 4.40 11.41 -32.53
N LYS A 159 4.26 11.65 -33.84
CA LYS A 159 3.39 12.69 -34.39
C LYS A 159 1.96 12.52 -33.88
N ARG A 160 1.41 11.30 -33.95
CA ARG A 160 0.04 11.02 -33.50
C ARG A 160 -0.17 11.27 -32.01
N ILE A 161 0.79 10.93 -31.16
CA ILE A 161 0.70 11.19 -29.71
C ILE A 161 0.77 12.70 -29.44
N LEU A 162 1.62 13.45 -30.16
CA LEU A 162 1.75 14.89 -29.97
C LEU A 162 0.50 15.67 -30.43
N THR A 163 -0.12 15.26 -31.54
CA THR A 163 -1.26 15.97 -32.12
C THR A 163 -2.63 15.43 -31.67
N GLY A 164 -2.70 14.18 -31.22
CA GLY A 164 -3.94 13.47 -30.92
C GLY A 164 -4.61 13.78 -29.58
N GLY A 165 -4.07 14.74 -28.81
CA GLY A 165 -4.65 15.18 -27.55
C GLY A 165 -4.66 14.10 -26.47
N LYS A 166 -5.74 14.03 -25.67
CA LYS A 166 -5.85 13.11 -24.52
C LYS A 166 -5.95 11.64 -24.92
N GLU A 167 -6.56 11.35 -26.07
CA GLU A 167 -6.80 9.99 -26.56
C GLU A 167 -6.34 9.82 -28.01
N PRO A 168 -5.01 9.84 -28.25
CA PRO A 168 -4.46 9.89 -29.61
C PRO A 168 -4.82 8.65 -30.45
N PHE A 169 -5.15 7.53 -29.80
CA PHE A 169 -5.47 6.26 -30.47
C PHE A 169 -6.94 5.83 -30.31
N ALA A 170 -7.85 6.78 -30.06
CA ALA A 170 -9.30 6.51 -30.10
C ALA A 170 -9.75 6.05 -31.49
N LYS A 171 -9.22 6.69 -32.55
CA LYS A 171 -9.38 6.23 -33.94
C LYS A 171 -8.29 5.20 -34.29
N PRO A 172 -8.60 4.15 -35.09
CA PRO A 172 -7.63 3.17 -35.55
C PRO A 172 -6.43 3.83 -36.24
N PHE A 173 -5.25 3.25 -36.06
CA PHE A 173 -4.01 3.74 -36.65
C PHE A 173 -3.55 2.81 -37.78
N TYR A 174 -3.45 3.36 -38.99
CA TYR A 174 -2.97 2.66 -40.17
C TYR A 174 -1.63 3.24 -40.62
N LEU A 175 -0.63 2.40 -40.82
CA LEU A 175 0.66 2.83 -41.38
C LEU A 175 0.65 2.61 -42.89
N GLY A 176 0.79 3.70 -43.65
CA GLY A 176 0.88 3.71 -45.10
C GLY A 176 2.20 3.13 -45.61
N LYS A 177 2.24 2.77 -46.90
CA LYS A 177 3.46 2.27 -47.56
C LYS A 177 4.57 3.32 -47.64
N ASN A 178 4.20 4.60 -47.65
CA ASN A 178 5.10 5.74 -47.61
C ASN A 178 5.73 5.97 -46.22
N GLY A 179 5.31 5.21 -45.19
CA GLY A 179 5.81 5.37 -43.84
C GLY A 179 5.08 6.43 -43.00
N GLU A 180 4.00 7.01 -43.52
CA GLU A 180 3.18 7.98 -42.79
C GLU A 180 1.87 7.36 -42.29
N GLU A 181 1.18 8.05 -41.38
CA GLU A 181 -0.18 7.69 -41.01
C GLU A 181 -1.10 7.80 -42.24
N SER A 182 -1.94 6.78 -42.45
CA SER A 182 -2.90 6.74 -43.55
C SER A 182 -4.32 6.89 -43.00
N ASP A 183 -5.12 7.74 -43.65
CA ASP A 183 -6.51 8.00 -43.26
C ASP A 183 -7.47 6.83 -43.59
N ASP A 184 -7.04 5.93 -44.48
CA ASP A 184 -7.87 4.85 -45.03
C ASP A 184 -7.31 3.46 -44.69
N ALA A 185 -8.20 2.46 -44.69
CA ALA A 185 -7.89 1.04 -44.44
C ALA A 185 -6.92 0.39 -45.47
N PHE A 186 -6.35 1.16 -46.40
CA PHE A 186 -5.31 0.73 -47.33
C PHE A 186 -3.93 0.57 -46.67
N GLY A 187 -3.72 1.20 -45.51
CA GLY A 187 -2.52 1.01 -44.69
C GLY A 187 -2.56 -0.25 -43.83
N ARG A 188 -1.40 -0.64 -43.29
CA ARG A 188 -1.33 -1.75 -42.33
C ARG A 188 -1.89 -1.29 -40.98
N LEU A 189 -2.96 -1.94 -40.51
CA LEU A 189 -3.52 -1.69 -39.19
C LEU A 189 -2.52 -2.09 -38.08
N ILE A 190 -2.12 -1.11 -37.27
CA ILE A 190 -1.28 -1.35 -36.09
C ILE A 190 -2.16 -1.26 -34.85
N LYS A 191 -2.20 -2.35 -34.08
CA LYS A 191 -2.94 -2.41 -32.79
C LYS A 191 -2.02 -2.28 -31.57
N GLY A 192 -0.71 -2.38 -31.80
CA GLY A 192 0.28 -2.31 -30.74
C GLY A 192 1.68 -2.62 -31.27
N VAL A 193 2.68 -2.17 -30.53
CA VAL A 193 4.10 -2.27 -30.88
C VAL A 193 4.85 -3.04 -29.81
N LYS A 194 6.00 -3.63 -30.16
CA LYS A 194 6.90 -4.22 -29.17
C LYS A 194 7.72 -3.11 -28.54
N LEU A 195 7.85 -3.14 -27.22
CA LEU A 195 8.76 -2.27 -26.47
C LEU A 195 9.84 -3.12 -25.83
N GLU A 196 11.08 -2.63 -25.84
CA GLU A 196 12.22 -3.17 -25.12
C GLU A 196 12.19 -2.69 -23.67
N ARG A 197 12.62 -3.55 -22.75
CA ARG A 197 12.83 -3.23 -21.35
C ARG A 197 14.10 -3.87 -20.86
N THR A 198 15.04 -3.05 -20.41
CA THR A 198 16.23 -3.51 -19.70
C THR A 198 15.80 -4.30 -18.48
N THR A 199 16.37 -5.50 -18.31
CA THR A 199 15.99 -6.37 -17.19
C THR A 199 17.22 -6.81 -16.43
N LYS A 200 17.18 -6.67 -15.10
CA LYS A 200 18.28 -7.07 -14.20
C LYS A 200 18.00 -8.40 -13.48
N THR A 201 16.74 -8.79 -13.35
CA THR A 201 16.26 -9.96 -12.60
C THR A 201 14.89 -10.37 -13.11
N GLY A 202 14.47 -11.61 -12.81
CA GLY A 202 13.11 -12.08 -13.04
C GLY A 202 13.02 -13.60 -12.95
N VAL A 203 11.80 -14.12 -13.09
CA VAL A 203 11.50 -15.55 -13.06
C VAL A 203 11.31 -16.05 -14.49
N LEU A 204 12.07 -17.08 -14.88
CA LEU A 204 11.90 -17.74 -16.17
C LEU A 204 10.66 -18.63 -16.15
N VAL A 205 9.71 -18.34 -17.04
CA VAL A 205 8.43 -19.05 -17.12
C VAL A 205 7.94 -19.11 -18.56
N ARG A 206 7.52 -20.32 -19.01
CA ARG A 206 6.99 -20.57 -20.37
C ARG A 206 7.90 -20.03 -21.50
N GLY A 207 9.21 -20.13 -21.33
CA GLY A 207 10.19 -19.61 -22.29
C GLY A 207 10.30 -18.07 -22.36
N GLY A 208 9.65 -17.36 -21.44
CA GLY A 208 9.75 -15.92 -21.24
C GLY A 208 10.29 -15.57 -19.85
N LEU A 209 10.30 -14.28 -19.53
CA LEU A 209 10.72 -13.73 -18.24
C LEU A 209 9.63 -12.84 -17.66
N ALA A 210 9.20 -13.15 -16.44
CA ALA A 210 8.31 -12.32 -15.64
C ALA A 210 9.10 -11.58 -14.55
N ASP A 211 8.61 -10.43 -14.10
CA ASP A 211 9.16 -9.79 -12.90
C ASP A 211 8.87 -10.69 -11.67
N ASN A 212 9.67 -10.57 -10.61
CA ASN A 212 9.42 -11.30 -9.36
C ASN A 212 8.07 -10.85 -8.78
N GLY A 213 7.32 -11.78 -8.22
CA GLY A 213 6.05 -11.49 -7.57
C GLY A 213 6.26 -11.03 -6.14
N GLU A 214 5.58 -11.69 -5.20
CA GLU A 214 5.62 -11.30 -3.80
C GLU A 214 6.99 -11.56 -3.16
N MET A 215 7.51 -10.52 -2.49
CA MET A 215 8.63 -10.64 -1.57
C MET A 215 8.11 -11.19 -0.24
N LEU A 216 8.61 -12.36 0.17
CA LEU A 216 8.20 -13.03 1.40
C LEU A 216 8.76 -12.32 2.63
N ARG A 217 10.07 -12.07 2.60
CA ARG A 217 10.80 -11.40 3.67
C ARG A 217 12.12 -10.82 3.18
N VAL A 218 12.75 -10.04 4.04
CA VAL A 218 14.11 -9.54 3.87
C VAL A 218 14.94 -9.97 5.07
N ASP A 219 15.97 -10.78 4.84
CA ASP A 219 16.93 -11.12 5.89
C ASP A 219 17.92 -9.96 6.05
N VAL A 220 18.14 -9.54 7.30
CA VAL A 220 19.05 -8.44 7.65
C VAL A 220 20.32 -9.02 8.25
N PHE A 221 21.46 -8.62 7.70
CA PHE A 221 22.79 -8.94 8.19
C PHE A 221 23.50 -7.68 8.65
N THR A 222 24.48 -7.84 9.54
CA THR A 222 25.36 -6.78 9.99
C THR A 222 26.82 -7.18 9.90
N LYS A 223 27.68 -6.22 9.54
CA LYS A 223 29.14 -6.35 9.57
C LYS A 223 29.76 -4.97 9.76
N ALA A 224 30.62 -4.84 10.77
CA ALA A 224 31.33 -3.59 11.08
C ALA A 224 30.40 -2.35 11.15
N GLY A 225 29.27 -2.48 11.85
CA GLY A 225 28.31 -1.38 12.03
C GLY A 225 27.51 -1.00 10.78
N ARG A 226 27.46 -1.87 9.77
CA ARG A 226 26.67 -1.66 8.55
C ARG A 226 25.65 -2.76 8.36
N PHE A 227 24.47 -2.39 7.86
CA PHE A 227 23.38 -3.32 7.58
C PHE A 227 23.31 -3.72 6.10
N TYR A 228 22.94 -4.96 5.86
CA TYR A 228 22.88 -5.59 4.55
C TYR A 228 21.56 -6.34 4.41
N LEU A 229 20.88 -6.16 3.27
CA LEU A 229 19.54 -6.70 3.04
C LEU A 229 19.58 -7.80 1.98
N VAL A 230 19.12 -8.99 2.33
CA VAL A 230 18.96 -10.13 1.43
C VAL A 230 17.45 -10.34 1.17
N PRO A 231 16.92 -9.96 -0.01
CA PRO A 231 15.52 -10.13 -0.32
C PRO A 231 15.21 -11.59 -0.67
N ILE A 232 14.12 -12.12 -0.14
CA ILE A 232 13.65 -13.48 -0.39
C ILE A 232 12.25 -13.42 -1.00
N TYR A 233 12.11 -13.99 -2.19
CA TYR A 233 10.86 -14.03 -2.95
C TYR A 233 10.23 -15.41 -2.88
N LEU A 234 8.95 -15.49 -3.23
CA LEU A 234 8.28 -16.78 -3.33
C LEU A 234 8.89 -17.69 -4.42
N ALA A 235 9.48 -17.10 -5.47
CA ALA A 235 10.23 -17.85 -6.47
C ALA A 235 11.45 -18.59 -5.90
N ASP A 236 12.12 -18.02 -4.90
CA ASP A 236 13.26 -18.66 -4.22
C ASP A 236 12.79 -19.86 -3.40
N ARG A 237 11.61 -19.76 -2.78
CA ARG A 237 10.98 -20.89 -2.10
C ARG A 237 10.65 -22.03 -3.07
N VAL A 238 10.17 -21.71 -4.27
CA VAL A 238 9.86 -22.72 -5.30
C VAL A 238 11.15 -23.35 -5.86
N SER A 239 12.22 -22.58 -6.01
CA SER A 239 13.52 -23.10 -6.46
C SER A 239 14.24 -23.93 -5.39
N GLY A 240 13.91 -23.72 -4.11
CA GLY A 240 14.54 -24.40 -2.96
C GLY A 240 15.89 -23.84 -2.57
N VAL A 241 16.34 -22.75 -3.21
CA VAL A 241 17.65 -22.13 -2.96
C VAL A 241 17.46 -20.90 -2.08
N LEU A 242 17.94 -20.97 -0.83
CA LEU A 242 17.89 -19.83 0.08
C LEU A 242 18.84 -18.72 -0.43
N PRO A 243 18.34 -17.52 -0.77
CA PRO A 243 19.20 -16.43 -1.23
C PRO A 243 20.23 -16.04 -0.18
N ASN A 244 21.47 -15.77 -0.59
CA ASN A 244 22.55 -15.39 0.32
C ASN A 244 23.32 -14.14 -0.12
N LYS A 245 22.81 -13.40 -1.11
CA LYS A 245 23.47 -12.19 -1.63
C LYS A 245 22.70 -10.94 -1.23
N ALA A 246 23.39 -9.97 -0.64
CA ALA A 246 22.78 -8.74 -0.19
C ALA A 246 22.74 -7.67 -1.27
N ILE A 247 21.68 -6.86 -1.28
CA ILE A 247 21.47 -5.82 -2.28
C ILE A 247 22.67 -4.87 -2.34
N LYS A 248 23.20 -4.68 -3.56
CA LYS A 248 24.15 -3.63 -3.90
C LYS A 248 23.55 -2.74 -4.99
N GLN A 249 23.46 -1.44 -4.68
CA GLN A 249 22.85 -0.46 -5.57
C GLN A 249 23.57 -0.41 -6.92
N ALA A 250 22.79 -0.23 -7.98
CA ALA A 250 23.28 -0.04 -9.35
C ALA A 250 24.10 -1.21 -9.95
N THR A 251 24.17 -2.37 -9.30
CA THR A 251 24.86 -3.56 -9.82
C THR A 251 23.88 -4.70 -10.15
N LEU A 252 24.36 -5.68 -10.92
CA LEU A 252 23.65 -6.94 -11.13
C LEU A 252 23.77 -7.82 -9.89
N GLU A 253 22.82 -8.72 -9.71
CA GLU A 253 22.76 -9.61 -8.55
C GLU A 253 23.93 -10.59 -8.46
N GLN A 254 24.47 -11.02 -9.59
CA GLN A 254 25.65 -11.88 -9.61
C GLN A 254 26.84 -11.25 -8.86
N ASP A 255 26.93 -9.91 -8.88
CA ASP A 255 28.00 -9.09 -8.29
C ASP A 255 27.63 -8.55 -6.89
N TRP A 256 26.50 -8.99 -6.34
CA TRP A 256 26.12 -8.66 -4.97
C TRP A 256 27.01 -9.39 -3.96
N PRO A 257 27.35 -8.74 -2.83
CA PRO A 257 28.13 -9.37 -1.77
C PRO A 257 27.40 -10.59 -1.22
N GLU A 258 28.11 -11.70 -1.09
CA GLU A 258 27.64 -12.91 -0.44
C GLU A 258 27.78 -12.78 1.08
N MET A 259 26.76 -13.18 1.83
CA MET A 259 26.75 -13.17 3.29
C MET A 259 27.48 -14.41 3.79
N ASP A 260 28.82 -14.35 3.74
CA ASP A 260 29.71 -15.36 4.32
C ASP A 260 29.72 -15.31 5.86
N GLU A 261 30.55 -16.14 6.49
CA GLU A 261 30.68 -16.26 7.95
C GLU A 261 31.12 -14.97 8.66
N THR A 262 31.64 -13.98 7.92
CA THR A 262 32.04 -12.68 8.49
C THR A 262 30.87 -11.71 8.66
N TYR A 263 29.69 -12.07 8.14
CA TYR A 263 28.44 -11.33 8.33
C TYR A 263 27.60 -12.00 9.41
N GLN A 264 27.16 -11.22 10.38
CA GLN A 264 26.26 -11.71 11.42
C GLN A 264 24.81 -11.52 10.98
N PHE A 265 24.00 -12.58 11.02
CA PHE A 265 22.55 -12.46 10.86
C PHE A 265 21.96 -11.68 12.05
N ALA A 266 21.09 -10.71 11.77
CA ALA A 266 20.42 -9.91 12.79
C ALA A 266 18.98 -10.38 13.02
N PHE A 267 18.15 -10.32 11.99
CA PHE A 267 16.72 -10.68 12.02
C PHE A 267 16.13 -10.73 10.61
N SER A 268 14.91 -11.24 10.47
CA SER A 268 14.15 -11.21 9.20
C SER A 268 12.97 -10.24 9.30
N LEU A 269 12.70 -9.51 8.22
CA LEU A 269 11.59 -8.57 8.11
C LEU A 269 10.54 -9.05 7.12
N CYS A 270 9.33 -9.27 7.61
CA CYS A 270 8.12 -9.47 6.84
C CYS A 270 7.29 -8.17 6.82
N ASN A 271 6.37 -8.06 5.86
CA ASN A 271 5.49 -6.90 5.77
C ASN A 271 4.70 -6.71 7.10
N ASN A 272 4.62 -5.46 7.58
CA ASN A 272 4.11 -5.08 8.90
C ASN A 272 4.90 -5.58 10.12
N ASP A 273 6.13 -6.10 9.99
CA ASP A 273 6.99 -6.19 11.18
C ASP A 273 7.32 -4.77 11.68
N LEU A 274 7.30 -4.58 13.00
CA LEU A 274 7.59 -3.30 13.63
C LEU A 274 9.12 -3.12 13.72
N ILE A 275 9.61 -1.95 13.37
CA ILE A 275 11.04 -1.63 13.44
C ILE A 275 11.29 -0.30 14.12
N LEU A 276 12.48 -0.18 14.69
CA LEU A 276 13.04 1.04 15.26
C LEU A 276 14.34 1.36 14.52
N ILE A 277 14.45 2.56 13.98
CA ILE A 277 15.66 3.01 13.29
C ILE A 277 16.15 4.35 13.83
N SER A 278 17.46 4.59 13.72
CA SER A 278 18.06 5.92 13.95
C SER A 278 19.25 6.15 13.01
N ASP A 279 19.42 7.39 12.56
CA ASP A 279 20.59 7.81 11.77
C ASP A 279 21.83 8.10 12.64
N LYS A 280 21.64 8.33 13.94
CA LYS A 280 22.69 8.65 14.90
C LYS A 280 22.59 7.75 16.13
N ASP A 281 23.74 7.43 16.71
CA ASP A 281 23.85 6.73 18.00
C ASP A 281 23.67 7.71 19.16
N GLY A 282 23.09 7.24 20.27
CA GLY A 282 22.93 7.99 21.53
C GLY A 282 21.51 8.51 21.79
N ASP A 283 21.31 9.07 22.99
CA ASP A 283 20.01 9.59 23.48
C ASP A 283 19.49 10.81 22.67
N ASP A 284 20.36 11.45 21.88
CA ASP A 284 20.02 12.56 20.97
C ASP A 284 19.51 12.08 19.59
N GLY A 285 19.49 10.77 19.35
CA GLY A 285 18.99 10.18 18.11
C GLY A 285 17.46 10.24 18.03
N ALA A 286 16.92 10.94 17.03
CA ALA A 286 15.49 10.86 16.73
C ALA A 286 15.14 9.45 16.23
N PHE A 287 14.69 8.58 17.13
CA PHE A 287 14.25 7.25 16.76
C PHE A 287 12.97 7.33 15.93
N LEU A 288 12.98 6.65 14.79
CA LEU A 288 11.79 6.45 13.98
C LEU A 288 11.28 5.03 14.21
N ARG A 289 10.09 4.94 14.80
CA ARG A 289 9.37 3.68 14.99
C ARG A 289 8.24 3.57 13.98
N GLY A 290 8.15 2.46 13.26
CA GLY A 290 7.07 2.23 12.31
C GLY A 290 7.10 0.83 11.70
N TYR A 291 6.06 0.53 10.92
CA TYR A 291 5.89 -0.78 10.29
C TYR A 291 6.59 -0.87 8.95
N PHE A 292 7.37 -1.92 8.75
CA PHE A 292 8.05 -2.21 7.48
C PHE A 292 7.05 -2.48 6.35
N LYS A 293 7.26 -1.88 5.18
CA LYS A 293 6.39 -1.98 3.99
C LYS A 293 7.10 -2.49 2.74
N GLY A 294 8.24 -3.16 2.92
CA GLY A 294 9.03 -3.72 1.83
C GLY A 294 10.36 -3.00 1.61
N ALA A 295 11.20 -3.64 0.81
CA ALA A 295 12.52 -3.13 0.43
C ALA A 295 12.61 -2.99 -1.09
N HIS A 296 13.29 -1.94 -1.54
CA HIS A 296 13.54 -1.72 -2.95
C HIS A 296 14.83 -2.41 -3.38
N ARG A 297 14.67 -3.50 -4.15
CA ARG A 297 15.77 -4.35 -4.61
C ARG A 297 16.90 -3.60 -5.34
N GLY A 298 16.58 -2.53 -6.05
CA GLY A 298 17.56 -1.77 -6.84
C GLY A 298 18.44 -0.82 -6.01
N THR A 299 18.01 -0.45 -4.81
CA THR A 299 18.67 0.57 -3.97
C THR A 299 19.04 0.06 -2.58
N GLY A 300 18.42 -1.02 -2.10
CA GLY A 300 18.60 -1.51 -0.73
C GLY A 300 17.92 -0.62 0.31
N ALA A 301 17.01 0.25 -0.12
CA ALA A 301 16.24 1.11 0.76
C ALA A 301 14.94 0.43 1.20
N ILE A 302 14.39 0.84 2.34
CA ILE A 302 13.14 0.32 2.88
C ILE A 302 12.05 1.40 2.92
N ASN A 303 10.80 0.94 2.98
CA ASN A 303 9.64 1.78 3.22
C ASN A 303 9.07 1.51 4.61
N ILE A 304 8.66 2.57 5.31
CA ILE A 304 8.11 2.50 6.67
C ILE A 304 6.82 3.32 6.71
N GLU A 305 5.83 2.82 7.45
CA GLU A 305 4.55 3.48 7.69
C GLU A 305 4.33 3.67 9.20
N GLY A 306 3.75 4.81 9.58
CA GLY A 306 3.35 5.10 10.96
C GLY A 306 2.35 4.09 11.49
N HIS A 307 2.30 3.91 12.81
CA HIS A 307 1.47 2.86 13.40
C HIS A 307 0.00 2.98 13.02
N ASP A 308 -0.49 4.22 12.98
CA ASP A 308 -1.85 4.63 12.65
C ASP A 308 -2.04 5.03 11.18
N ARG A 309 -1.04 4.83 10.31
CA ARG A 309 -1.03 5.30 8.89
C ARG A 309 -1.11 6.81 8.70
N SER A 310 -0.88 7.63 9.73
CA SER A 310 -0.83 9.09 9.60
C SER A 310 0.32 9.57 8.68
N TRP A 311 1.37 8.75 8.52
CA TRP A 311 2.50 9.05 7.66
C TRP A 311 3.09 7.81 7.00
N LYS A 312 3.80 8.02 5.89
CA LYS A 312 4.60 7.03 5.17
C LYS A 312 5.92 7.65 4.74
N LYS A 313 7.02 6.93 4.91
CA LYS A 313 8.35 7.30 4.42
C LYS A 313 8.86 6.21 3.49
N GLU A 314 9.31 6.61 2.31
CA GLU A 314 9.84 5.70 1.29
C GLU A 314 11.31 5.97 1.03
N GLY A 315 12.05 4.95 0.62
CA GLY A 315 13.44 5.12 0.20
C GLY A 315 14.44 5.37 1.34
N ILE A 316 14.18 4.85 2.55
CA ILE A 316 15.09 4.97 3.69
C ILE A 316 16.28 4.03 3.50
N GLY A 317 17.50 4.59 3.40
CA GLY A 317 18.73 3.81 3.28
C GLY A 317 19.14 3.20 4.63
N VAL A 318 19.25 1.87 4.71
CA VAL A 318 19.52 1.19 5.99
C VAL A 318 20.99 0.95 6.27
N GLN A 319 21.85 0.97 5.24
CA GLN A 319 23.22 0.44 5.35
C GLN A 319 24.08 1.17 6.38
N ARG A 320 23.81 2.46 6.62
CA ARG A 320 24.57 3.32 7.55
C ARG A 320 23.75 3.77 8.75
N LEU A 321 22.60 3.17 9.00
CA LEU A 321 21.85 3.45 10.21
C LEU A 321 22.70 3.10 11.43
N ALA A 322 22.57 3.91 12.47
CA ALA A 322 23.21 3.68 13.75
C ALA A 322 22.47 2.57 14.51
N ALA A 323 21.13 2.68 14.59
CA ALA A 323 20.26 1.61 15.07
C ALA A 323 19.34 1.11 13.97
N PHE A 324 19.24 -0.22 13.85
CA PHE A 324 18.20 -0.89 13.07
C PHE A 324 17.76 -2.14 13.83
N LYS A 325 16.62 -2.04 14.51
CA LYS A 325 16.11 -3.08 15.40
C LYS A 325 14.73 -3.55 14.96
N LYS A 326 14.48 -4.85 15.10
CA LYS A 326 13.15 -5.43 15.00
C LYS A 326 12.47 -5.38 16.36
N LEU A 327 11.20 -4.99 16.34
CA LEU A 327 10.33 -4.94 17.51
C LEU A 327 9.15 -5.89 17.28
N GLN A 328 8.56 -6.35 18.37
CA GLN A 328 7.29 -7.06 18.39
C GLN A 328 6.26 -6.17 19.07
N VAL A 329 5.04 -6.23 18.57
CA VAL A 329 3.88 -5.58 19.18
C VAL A 329 2.81 -6.64 19.43
N ASP A 330 2.22 -6.65 20.62
CA ASP A 330 1.11 -7.54 20.91
C ASP A 330 -0.22 -6.97 20.37
N VAL A 331 -1.33 -7.69 20.56
CA VAL A 331 -2.65 -7.27 20.06
C VAL A 331 -3.19 -6.01 20.75
N LEU A 332 -2.66 -5.63 21.91
CA LEU A 332 -3.06 -4.46 22.69
C LEU A 332 -2.19 -3.23 22.39
N GLY A 333 -1.08 -3.40 21.66
CA GLY A 333 -0.17 -2.32 21.31
C GLY A 333 1.06 -2.22 22.22
N ASN A 334 1.29 -3.18 23.12
CA ASN A 334 2.51 -3.21 23.92
C ASN A 334 3.70 -3.63 23.05
N VAL A 335 4.81 -2.91 23.17
CA VAL A 335 5.98 -3.04 22.28
C VAL A 335 7.17 -3.65 23.03
N PHE A 336 7.81 -4.64 22.41
CA PHE A 336 8.96 -5.37 22.94
C PHE A 336 10.08 -5.45 21.91
N GLU A 337 11.35 -5.40 22.34
CA GLU A 337 12.50 -5.57 21.46
C GLU A 337 12.78 -7.05 21.18
N VAL A 338 12.99 -7.40 19.90
CA VAL A 338 13.43 -8.75 19.50
C VAL A 338 14.95 -8.80 19.61
N LYS A 339 15.45 -9.50 20.62
CA LYS A 339 16.89 -9.53 20.92
C LYS A 339 17.70 -10.46 20.01
N GLN A 340 17.15 -11.62 19.68
CA GLN A 340 17.80 -12.64 18.86
C GLN A 340 16.76 -13.39 18.04
N GLU A 341 17.12 -13.73 16.80
CA GLU A 341 16.32 -14.53 15.88
C GLU A 341 17.30 -15.45 15.12
N PRO A 342 17.02 -16.76 14.98
CA PRO A 342 17.81 -17.60 14.10
C PRO A 342 17.46 -17.30 12.63
N ARG A 343 18.41 -17.51 11.73
CA ARG A 343 18.12 -17.40 10.30
C ARG A 343 17.34 -18.63 9.83
N HIS A 344 16.07 -18.43 9.53
CA HIS A 344 15.18 -19.50 9.07
C HIS A 344 15.43 -19.89 7.61
N GLY A 345 15.12 -21.16 7.29
CA GLY A 345 15.11 -21.66 5.92
C GLY A 345 13.95 -21.11 5.07
N LEU A 346 13.74 -21.69 3.88
CA LEU A 346 12.64 -21.33 2.98
C LEU A 346 11.31 -22.02 3.34
N ALA A 347 11.37 -23.14 4.05
CA ALA A 347 10.18 -23.91 4.46
C ALA A 347 9.60 -23.43 5.80
N GLU A 348 10.44 -22.78 6.62
CA GLU A 348 10.08 -22.26 7.94
C GLU A 348 9.54 -20.82 7.79
N SER A 349 8.30 -20.60 8.21
CA SER A 349 7.85 -19.26 8.58
C SER A 349 8.57 -18.85 9.86
N ALA A 350 9.00 -17.59 9.94
CA ALA A 350 9.45 -16.97 11.18
C ALA A 350 8.22 -16.75 12.08
N ASP A 351 7.66 -17.83 12.60
CA ASP A 351 6.49 -17.78 13.49
C ASP A 351 6.89 -17.43 14.93
#